data_AF-A0A7V5C3P2-F1
#
_entry.id   AF-A0A7V5C3P2-F1
#
_cell.length_a   1.000
_cell.length_b   1.000
_cell.length_c   1.000
_cell.angle_alpha   90.00
_cell.angle_beta   90.00
_cell.angle_gamma   90.00
#
_symmetry.space_group_name_H-M   'P 1'
#
loop_
_entity.id
_entity.type
_entity.pdbx_description
1 polymer ?
#
loop_
_entity_poly.entity_id
_entity_poly.type
_entity_poly.pdbx_seq_one_letter_code
_entity_poly.pdbx_strand_id
1 'polypeptide(L)' 'MRTEVRESAGAPRSFQPWRPVDEMVLRALVHSRVAEDEIARRLGRTVAEVRIHLERLGLL' A
#
# COMPACT_ATOMS: atom_id res chain seq x y z
N MET A 1 -18.93 -25.62 -8.11
CA MET A 1 -17.45 -25.53 -8.01
C MET A 1 -17.01 -24.35 -8.88
N ARG A 2 -16.47 -23.27 -8.31
CA ARG A 2 -16.03 -22.10 -9.09
C ARG A 2 -14.52 -22.17 -9.29
N THR A 3 -14.11 -22.15 -10.55
CA THR A 3 -12.75 -22.18 -11.07
C THR A 3 -11.98 -20.88 -10.80
N GLU A 4 -10.66 -21.02 -10.73
CA GLU A 4 -9.61 -20.01 -10.56
C GLU A 4 -9.69 -18.81 -11.52
N VAL A 5 -9.15 -17.67 -11.07
CA VAL A 5 -8.64 -16.64 -11.99
C VAL A 5 -7.25 -16.20 -11.50
N ARG A 6 -6.24 -16.63 -12.28
CA ARG A 6 -4.86 -16.12 -12.33
C ARG A 6 -4.85 -14.61 -12.63
N GLU A 7 -3.82 -13.93 -12.12
CA GLU A 7 -3.18 -12.75 -12.72
C GLU A 7 -4.12 -11.65 -13.26
N SER A 8 -4.33 -10.60 -12.47
CA SER A 8 -4.82 -9.32 -12.98
C SER A 8 -3.66 -8.34 -13.13
N ALA A 9 -3.06 -8.34 -14.31
CA ALA A 9 -2.39 -7.16 -14.84
C ALA A 9 -3.43 -6.05 -15.08
N GLY A 10 -3.12 -4.82 -14.64
CA GLY A 10 -3.62 -3.59 -15.28
C GLY A 10 -5.05 -3.12 -14.98
N ALA A 11 -5.43 -2.88 -13.71
CA ALA A 11 -6.60 -2.04 -13.40
C ALA A 11 -6.18 -0.62 -12.95
N PRO A 12 -6.86 0.45 -13.41
CA PRO A 12 -6.47 1.84 -13.19
C PRO A 12 -6.64 2.27 -11.72
N ARG A 13 -5.70 3.11 -11.27
CA ARG A 13 -5.59 3.76 -9.96
C ARG A 13 -6.95 3.97 -9.29
N SER A 14 -7.40 3.01 -8.49
CA SER A 14 -8.41 3.30 -7.48
C SER A 14 -7.75 4.23 -6.49
N PHE A 15 -8.05 5.53 -6.59
CA PHE A 15 -7.85 6.57 -5.58
C PHE A 15 -8.62 6.18 -4.31
N GLN A 16 -8.29 5.05 -3.70
CA GLN A 16 -8.85 4.71 -2.43
C GLN A 16 -8.30 5.73 -1.44
N PRO A 17 -9.14 6.45 -0.71
CA PRO A 17 -8.66 7.30 0.37
C PRO A 17 -7.89 6.43 1.37
N TRP A 18 -6.81 6.96 1.94
CA TRP A 18 -6.12 6.30 3.04
C TRP A 18 -7.08 6.20 4.21
N ARG A 19 -7.44 4.98 4.60
CA ARG A 19 -8.27 4.77 5.78
C ARG A 19 -7.36 4.81 7.01
N PRO A 20 -7.88 5.20 8.18
CA PRO A 20 -7.09 5.22 9.41
C PRO A 20 -6.44 3.87 9.74
N VAL A 21 -7.07 2.75 9.36
CA VAL A 21 -6.48 1.40 9.47
C VAL A 21 -5.25 1.22 8.56
N ASP A 22 -5.30 1.73 7.33
CA ASP A 22 -4.20 1.63 6.37
C ASP A 22 -3.01 2.47 6.86
N GLU A 23 -3.26 3.65 7.45
CA GLU A 23 -2.24 4.50 8.07
C GLU A 23 -1.60 3.86 9.30
N MET A 24 -2.40 3.18 10.13
CA MET A 24 -1.89 2.44 11.29
C MET A 24 -0.96 1.31 10.85
N VAL A 25 -1.35 0.55 9.82
CA VAL A 25 -0.51 -0.51 9.24
C VAL A 25 0.75 0.10 8.63
N LEU A 26 0.65 1.19 7.88
CA LEU A 26 1.79 1.90 7.30
C LEU A 26 2.81 2.29 8.38
N ARG A 27 2.36 2.93 9.46
CA ARG A 27 3.21 3.31 10.60
C ARG A 27 3.91 2.11 11.23
N ALA A 28 3.18 1.02 11.44
CA ALA A 28 3.74 -0.20 12.03
C ALA A 28 4.83 -0.83 11.13
N LEU A 29 4.59 -0.87 9.81
CA LEU A 29 5.53 -1.42 8.83
C LEU A 29 6.79 -0.56 8.72
N VAL A 30 6.66 0.76 8.68
CA VAL A 30 7.81 1.69 8.66
C VAL A 30 8.62 1.58 9.93
N HIS A 31 7.96 1.53 11.10
CA HIS A 31 8.64 1.34 12.38
C HIS A 31 9.43 0.03 12.42
N SER A 32 8.92 -1.01 11.75
CA SER A 32 9.59 -2.30 11.59
C SER A 32 10.66 -2.31 10.48
N ARG A 33 10.98 -1.14 9.89
CA ARG A 33 11.93 -0.95 8.78
C ARG A 33 11.62 -1.80 7.54
N VAL A 34 10.35 -2.04 7.26
CA VAL A 34 9.93 -2.70 6.02
C VAL A 34 10.15 -1.74 4.85
N ALA A 35 10.66 -2.25 3.74
CA ALA A 35 10.88 -1.47 2.52
C ALA A 35 9.55 -1.00 1.90
N GLU A 36 9.58 0.16 1.25
CA GLU A 36 8.39 0.79 0.65
C GLU A 36 7.74 -0.08 -0.44
N ASP A 37 8.51 -0.89 -1.18
CA ASP A 37 7.98 -1.81 -2.20
C ASP A 37 7.13 -2.93 -1.57
N GLU A 38 7.61 -3.47 -0.47
CA GLU A 38 6.92 -4.52 0.28
C GLU A 38 5.68 -3.96 1.00
N ILE A 39 5.77 -2.73 1.53
CA ILE A 39 4.62 -2.00 2.06
C ILE A 39 3.55 -1.81 0.97
N ALA A 40 3.95 -1.36 -0.21
CA ALA A 40 3.06 -1.13 -1.33
C ALA A 40 2.35 -2.42 -1.76
N ARG A 41 3.09 -3.54 -1.85
CA ARG A 41 2.52 -4.87 -2.14
C ARG A 41 1.50 -5.30 -1.09
N ARG A 42 1.81 -5.14 0.20
CA ARG A 42 0.91 -5.52 1.30
C ARG A 42 -0.36 -4.68 1.36
N LEU A 43 -0.26 -3.39 1.05
CA LEU A 43 -1.39 -2.47 1.06
C LEU A 43 -2.16 -2.43 -0.28
N GLY A 44 -1.69 -3.15 -1.31
CA GLY A 44 -2.27 -3.09 -2.66
C GLY A 44 -2.16 -1.71 -3.30
N ARG A 45 -1.10 -0.95 -2.95
CA ARG A 45 -0.83 0.42 -3.40
C ARG A 45 0.40 0.47 -4.29
N THR A 46 0.65 1.62 -4.89
CA THR A 46 1.93 1.89 -5.55
C THR A 46 2.97 2.43 -4.58
N VAL A 47 4.25 2.18 -4.85
CA VAL A 47 5.38 2.75 -4.07
C VAL A 47 5.32 4.27 -4.02
N ALA A 48 4.90 4.90 -5.13
CA ALA A 48 4.73 6.35 -5.18
C ALA A 48 3.65 6.86 -4.22
N GLU A 49 2.49 6.20 -4.14
CA GLU A 49 1.44 6.56 -3.17
C GLU A 49 1.91 6.37 -1.72
N VAL A 50 2.63 5.29 -1.45
CA VAL A 50 3.23 5.02 -0.13
C VAL A 50 4.17 6.16 0.24
N ARG A 51 5.12 6.50 -0.63
CA ARG A 51 6.09 7.57 -0.40
C ARG A 51 5.44 8.93 -0.16
N ILE A 52 4.51 9.33 -1.03
CA ILE A 52 3.76 10.60 -0.88
C ILE A 52 3.04 10.62 0.47
N HIS A 53 2.44 9.51 0.89
CA HIS A 53 1.73 9.47 2.16
C HIS A 53 2.68 9.47 3.37
N LEU A 54 3.84 8.81 3.27
CA LEU A 54 4.89 8.87 4.28
C LEU A 54 5.44 10.29 4.47
N GLU A 55 5.66 11.03 3.38
CA GLU A 55 6.04 12.44 3.42
C GLU A 55 4.97 13.29 4.11
N ARG A 56 3.69 13.06 3.80
CA ARG A 56 2.56 13.74 4.47
C ARG A 56 2.46 13.43 5.95
N LEU A 57 2.89 12.23 6.37
CA LEU A 57 2.91 11.80 7.77
C LEU A 57 4.21 12.19 8.51
N GLY A 58 5.23 12.70 7.82
CA GLY A 58 6.54 13.03 8.40
C GLY A 58 7.32 11.81 8.88
N LEU A 59 7.18 10.67 8.19
CA LEU A 59 7.80 9.39 8.56
C LEU A 59 8.98 8.99 7.65
N LEU A 60 9.48 9.93 6.85
CA LEU A 60 10.56 9.74 5.89
C LEU A 60 11.89 10.26 6.44
#